data_AF-A0A926DAJ4-F1
#
_entry.id   AF-A0A926DAJ4-F1
#
_cell.length_a   1.000
_cell.length_b   1.000
_cell.length_c   1.000
_cell.angle_alpha   90.00
_cell.angle_beta   90.00
_cell.angle_gamma   90.00
#
_symmetry.space_group_name_H-M   'P 1'
#
loop_
_entity.id
_entity.type
_entity.pdbx_description
1 polymer ?
#
loop_
_entity_poly.entity_id
_entity_poly.type
_entity_poly.pdbx_seq_one_letter_code
_entity_poly.pdbx_strand_id
1 'polypeptide(L)'
;MTDFTLRPLTVPERKYTYTQSSQLQGQTGNIGYLRGDFGSSGDQFYTTWFDTRPQWKSDEFKRDLDDVINALRSEEYGLLQSRSQMVRYGRENKESEMQGAYTTEFGFRADTEKYAFVLRCNPTRGDYNFYCLCYVKEWLDKHIEEANRDIRFIDSHYKELFRIPDGERIIVTDRDGKTESYPCRYIDNYHTEVGRNLFHICEFAERMEQGGCTYAPMEPPLPPMCYSILPSTGEVIQIARWQKGYTATSFNDGNRAENEAIKDKFNEKLGVSKAQEQAMLAGSMIRWDSIAAKPKSYDENGKPIKPKDYER
;
A
#
# COMPACT_ATOMS: atom_id res chain seq x y z
N MET A 1 -6.03 29.32 10.46
CA MET A 1 -6.18 27.91 10.82
C MET A 1 -7.07 27.27 9.79
N THR A 2 -6.43 26.66 8.79
CA THR A 2 -7.08 25.84 7.77
C THR A 2 -7.75 24.64 8.43
N ASP A 3 -8.98 24.32 8.00
CA ASP A 3 -9.68 23.11 8.40
C ASP A 3 -9.07 21.90 7.69
N PHE A 4 -8.83 20.81 8.43
CA PHE A 4 -8.24 19.60 7.88
C PHE A 4 -8.73 18.34 8.61
N THR A 5 -8.71 17.23 7.89
CA THR A 5 -8.96 15.91 8.46
C THR A 5 -7.64 15.23 8.79
N LEU A 6 -7.61 14.35 9.79
CA LEU A 6 -6.45 13.50 10.11
C LEU A 6 -6.92 12.06 10.30
N ARG A 7 -6.29 11.13 9.59
CA ARG A 7 -6.60 9.70 9.71
C ARG A 7 -5.37 8.81 9.48
N PRO A 8 -5.39 7.55 9.93
CA PRO A 8 -4.42 6.55 9.49
C PRO A 8 -4.37 6.40 7.96
N LEU A 9 -3.20 6.04 7.43
CA LEU A 9 -3.05 5.68 6.03
C LEU A 9 -3.70 4.34 5.71
N THR A 10 -4.42 4.27 4.59
CA THR A 10 -4.80 3.02 3.96
C THR A 10 -3.56 2.33 3.38
N VAL A 11 -3.62 1.02 3.17
CA VAL A 11 -2.48 0.25 2.60
C VAL A 11 -2.00 0.82 1.26
N PRO A 12 -2.87 1.20 0.30
CA PRO A 12 -2.45 1.83 -0.95
C PRO A 12 -1.70 3.16 -0.77
N GLU A 13 -1.96 3.92 0.30
CA GLU A 13 -1.33 5.23 0.49
C GLU A 13 0.10 5.12 1.06
N ARG A 14 0.42 4.03 1.75
CA ARG A 14 1.68 3.86 2.49
C ARG A 14 2.92 4.06 1.63
N LYS A 15 2.89 3.65 0.35
CA LYS A 15 4.00 3.81 -0.60
C LYS A 15 4.29 5.26 -0.96
N TYR A 16 3.34 6.18 -0.79
CA TYR A 16 3.52 7.63 -1.01
C TYR A 16 4.08 8.34 0.23
N THR A 17 4.53 7.59 1.25
CA THR A 17 5.31 8.14 2.36
C THR A 17 6.83 8.15 2.11
N TYR A 18 7.25 7.66 0.94
CA TYR A 18 8.65 7.56 0.54
C TYR A 18 8.89 8.46 -0.68
N THR A 19 10.14 8.81 -0.93
CA THR A 19 10.51 9.51 -2.17
C THR A 19 10.16 8.63 -3.38
N GLN A 20 9.44 9.22 -4.35
CA GLN A 20 9.01 8.55 -5.57
C GLN A 20 9.95 8.88 -6.74
N SER A 21 9.82 8.18 -7.86
CA SER A 21 10.46 8.55 -9.12
C SER A 21 9.92 9.89 -9.65
N SER A 22 10.66 10.54 -10.57
CA SER A 22 10.23 11.81 -11.18
C SER A 22 8.89 11.70 -11.92
N GLN A 23 8.56 10.53 -12.44
CA GLN A 23 7.35 10.22 -13.18
C GLN A 23 6.16 10.18 -12.21
N LEU A 24 6.27 9.40 -11.14
CA LEU A 24 5.26 9.34 -10.08
C LEU A 24 5.08 10.69 -9.39
N GLN A 25 6.17 11.42 -9.13
CA GLN A 25 6.10 12.79 -8.60
C GLN A 25 5.29 13.72 -9.52
N GLY A 26 5.35 13.51 -10.83
CA GLY A 26 4.53 14.22 -11.81
C GLY A 26 3.06 13.85 -11.76
N GLN A 27 2.76 12.55 -11.80
CA GLN A 27 1.38 12.03 -11.78
C GLN A 27 0.64 12.41 -10.49
N THR A 28 1.34 12.41 -9.36
CA THR A 28 0.75 12.66 -8.03
C THR A 28 0.77 14.13 -7.61
N GLY A 29 1.36 15.02 -8.41
CA GLY A 29 1.51 16.43 -8.03
C GLY A 29 2.34 16.61 -6.75
N ASN A 30 3.41 15.83 -6.57
CA ASN A 30 4.28 15.93 -5.39
C ASN A 30 4.99 17.29 -5.37
N ILE A 31 4.69 18.11 -4.35
CA ILE A 31 5.20 19.48 -4.20
C ILE A 31 6.59 19.45 -3.59
N GLY A 32 6.77 18.60 -2.59
CA GLY A 32 7.99 18.48 -1.79
C GLY A 32 7.70 17.70 -0.52
N TYR A 33 8.61 17.77 0.43
CA TYR A 33 8.39 17.18 1.75
C TYR A 33 9.10 17.94 2.86
N LEU A 34 8.48 17.93 4.03
CA LEU A 34 9.07 18.38 5.28
C LEU A 34 9.63 17.15 6.01
N ARG A 35 10.89 17.20 6.39
CA ARG A 35 11.51 16.19 7.26
C ARG A 35 11.84 16.83 8.60
N GLY A 36 11.61 16.13 9.69
CA GLY A 36 11.98 16.63 11.01
C GLY A 36 12.26 15.57 12.06
N ASP A 37 12.78 16.01 13.19
CA ASP A 37 13.14 15.18 14.33
C ASP A 37 12.96 15.94 15.66
N PHE A 38 12.91 15.16 16.75
CA PHE A 38 12.75 15.70 18.10
C PHE A 38 14.06 15.78 18.89
N GLY A 39 15.18 15.66 18.19
CA GLY A 39 16.53 15.65 18.73
C GLY A 39 16.77 14.61 19.82
N SER A 40 17.81 14.86 20.62
CA SER A 40 18.33 13.87 21.56
C SER A 40 17.44 13.68 22.79
N SER A 41 16.81 14.76 23.27
CA SER A 41 15.85 14.75 24.39
C SER A 41 14.53 14.12 23.99
N GLY A 42 14.08 14.34 22.74
CA GLY A 42 12.76 13.92 22.27
C GLY A 42 11.70 15.02 22.34
N ASP A 43 12.06 16.24 22.75
CA ASP A 43 11.14 17.39 22.91
C ASP A 43 11.51 18.58 22.01
N GLN A 44 12.56 18.45 21.19
CA GLN A 44 12.97 19.48 20.24
C GLN A 44 12.10 19.40 18.99
N PHE A 45 12.20 20.36 18.08
CA PHE A 45 11.49 20.29 16.80
C PHE A 45 12.35 20.92 15.71
N TYR A 46 13.17 20.10 15.08
CA TYR A 46 14.01 20.51 13.96
C TYR A 46 13.35 20.08 12.66
N THR A 47 13.34 20.96 11.67
CA THR A 47 12.77 20.66 10.36
C THR A 47 13.62 21.17 9.21
N THR A 48 13.48 20.52 8.07
CA THR A 48 14.07 20.96 6.79
C THR A 48 13.09 20.63 5.68
N TRP A 49 12.83 21.62 4.81
CA TRP A 49 12.01 21.46 3.62
C TRP A 49 12.87 21.02 2.42
N PHE A 50 12.32 20.14 1.60
CA PHE A 50 12.92 19.69 0.35
C PHE A 50 11.92 19.90 -0.79
N ASP A 51 12.32 20.67 -1.80
CA ASP A 51 11.50 20.90 -2.99
C ASP A 51 11.57 19.70 -3.95
N THR A 52 10.40 19.30 -4.45
CA THR A 52 10.30 18.38 -5.60
C THR A 52 9.84 19.13 -6.83
N ARG A 53 8.70 19.84 -6.72
CA ARG A 53 8.09 20.63 -7.80
C ARG A 53 7.73 22.01 -7.28
N PRO A 54 8.70 22.95 -7.21
CA PRO A 54 8.53 24.24 -6.58
C PRO A 54 7.45 25.11 -7.26
N GLN A 55 7.10 24.84 -8.51
CA GLN A 55 6.00 25.52 -9.21
C GLN A 55 4.64 25.32 -8.53
N TRP A 56 4.47 24.26 -7.73
CA TRP A 56 3.24 23.97 -6.99
C TRP A 56 3.28 24.48 -5.54
N LYS A 57 4.40 25.07 -5.09
CA LYS A 57 4.58 25.59 -3.74
C LYS A 57 4.01 27.01 -3.61
N SER A 58 2.69 27.11 -3.80
CA SER A 58 1.95 28.38 -3.67
C SER A 58 1.99 28.93 -2.24
N ASP A 59 1.66 30.21 -2.06
CA ASP A 59 1.55 30.79 -0.71
C ASP A 59 0.35 30.22 0.06
N GLU A 60 -0.69 29.79 -0.65
CA GLU A 60 -1.80 29.02 -0.06
C GLU A 60 -1.29 27.68 0.50
N PHE A 61 -0.53 26.92 -0.29
CA PHE A 61 0.08 25.67 0.18
C PHE A 61 0.95 25.87 1.42
N LYS A 62 1.80 26.90 1.43
CA LYS A 62 2.68 27.17 2.59
C LYS A 62 1.87 27.44 3.85
N ARG A 63 0.79 28.22 3.77
CA ARG A 63 -0.11 28.47 4.90
C ARG A 63 -0.78 27.17 5.39
N ASP A 64 -1.27 26.35 4.47
CA ASP A 64 -1.88 25.06 4.83
C ASP A 64 -0.86 24.12 5.50
N LEU A 65 0.35 24.03 4.98
CA LEU A 65 1.43 23.24 5.58
C LEU A 65 1.74 23.75 7.00
N ASP A 66 1.90 25.06 7.18
CA ASP A 66 2.20 25.66 8.47
C ASP A 66 1.07 25.42 9.47
N ASP A 67 -0.19 25.63 9.07
CA ASP A 67 -1.36 25.40 9.92
C ASP A 67 -1.48 23.92 10.32
N VAL A 68 -1.33 22.98 9.38
CA VAL A 68 -1.38 21.53 9.66
C VAL A 68 -0.24 21.12 10.59
N ILE A 69 1.01 21.51 10.31
CA ILE A 69 2.15 21.13 11.16
C ILE A 69 2.01 21.72 12.56
N ASN A 70 1.59 22.98 12.69
CA ASN A 70 1.39 23.59 14.01
C ASN A 70 0.23 22.94 14.78
N ALA A 71 -0.85 22.56 14.10
CA ALA A 71 -1.94 21.80 14.72
C ALA A 71 -1.46 20.44 15.22
N LEU A 72 -0.71 19.68 14.40
CA LEU A 72 -0.16 18.37 14.81
C LEU A 72 0.81 18.46 16.00
N ARG A 73 1.41 19.62 16.24
CA ARG A 73 2.29 19.90 17.39
C ARG A 73 1.55 20.35 18.65
N SER A 74 0.29 20.76 18.53
CA SER A 74 -0.49 21.26 19.65
C SER A 74 -0.86 20.13 20.61
N GLU A 75 -1.30 20.49 21.83
CA GLU A 75 -1.82 19.51 22.80
C GLU A 75 -3.11 18.81 22.33
N GLU A 76 -3.86 19.42 21.41
CA GLU A 76 -5.09 18.88 20.86
C GLU A 76 -4.84 17.63 20.01
N TYR A 77 -3.81 17.67 19.16
CA TYR A 77 -3.47 16.54 18.28
C TYR A 77 -2.30 15.71 18.82
N GLY A 78 -1.24 16.33 19.32
CA GLY A 78 -0.11 15.66 19.99
C GLY A 78 0.83 14.84 19.10
N LEU A 79 0.44 14.48 17.87
CA LEU A 79 1.21 13.58 16.99
C LEU A 79 2.67 14.01 16.78
N LEU A 80 2.90 15.32 16.62
CA LEU A 80 4.21 15.93 16.40
C LEU A 80 4.65 16.82 17.58
N GLN A 81 4.07 16.64 18.77
CA GLN A 81 4.43 17.44 19.94
C GLN A 81 5.81 17.02 20.49
N SER A 82 6.06 15.73 20.58
CA SER A 82 7.32 15.14 21.05
C SER A 82 7.44 13.70 20.57
N ARG A 83 8.62 13.08 20.70
CA ARG A 83 8.81 11.67 20.34
C ARG A 83 7.95 10.73 21.21
N SER A 84 7.75 11.05 22.48
CA SER A 84 6.92 10.23 23.38
C SER A 84 5.44 10.31 23.01
N GLN A 85 4.96 11.50 22.64
CA GLN A 85 3.58 11.69 22.19
C GLN A 85 3.33 11.05 20.84
N MET A 86 4.28 11.12 19.91
CA MET A 86 4.22 10.37 18.64
C MET A 86 4.03 8.87 18.87
N VAL A 87 4.82 8.27 19.78
CA VAL A 87 4.69 6.84 20.13
C VAL A 87 3.32 6.55 20.72
N ARG A 88 2.84 7.40 21.63
CA ARG A 88 1.52 7.25 22.25
C ARG A 88 0.40 7.33 21.20
N TYR A 89 0.42 8.36 20.38
CA TYR A 89 -0.56 8.59 19.32
C TYR A 89 -0.59 7.42 18.32
N GLY A 90 0.59 6.94 17.90
CA GLY A 90 0.71 5.77 17.03
C GLY A 90 0.11 4.48 17.63
N ARG A 91 0.35 4.24 18.93
CA ARG A 91 -0.19 3.07 19.65
C ARG A 91 -1.70 3.14 19.88
N GLU A 92 -2.22 4.35 20.10
CA GLU A 92 -3.66 4.60 20.21
C GLU A 92 -4.35 4.42 18.84
N ASN A 93 -3.62 4.68 17.74
CA ASN A 93 -4.07 4.52 16.36
C ASN A 93 -3.42 3.31 15.68
N LYS A 94 -3.67 2.09 16.17
CA LYS A 94 -3.03 0.86 15.67
C LYS A 94 -3.12 0.62 14.15
N GLU A 95 -4.14 1.16 13.49
CA GLU A 95 -4.30 1.06 12.03
C GLU A 95 -3.22 1.83 11.25
N SER A 96 -2.59 2.82 11.90
CA SER A 96 -1.47 3.58 11.36
C SER A 96 -0.16 2.78 11.33
N GLU A 97 -0.07 1.65 12.05
CA GLU A 97 1.17 0.86 12.10
C GLU A 97 1.58 0.36 10.71
N MET A 98 2.86 0.59 10.42
CA MET A 98 3.55 0.19 9.21
C MET A 98 4.85 -0.51 9.58
N GLN A 99 5.15 -1.60 8.89
CA GLN A 99 6.45 -2.24 9.00
C GLN A 99 7.51 -1.37 8.32
N GLY A 100 8.33 -0.68 9.12
CA GLY A 100 9.52 0.02 8.66
C GLY A 100 10.69 -0.93 8.47
N ALA A 101 11.83 -0.38 8.01
CA ALA A 101 13.02 -1.16 7.69
C ALA A 101 13.63 -1.88 8.91
N TYR A 102 13.55 -1.28 10.09
CA TYR A 102 14.13 -1.81 11.32
C TYR A 102 13.28 -1.55 12.58
N THR A 103 12.16 -0.84 12.43
CA THR A 103 11.26 -0.48 13.53
C THR A 103 9.82 -0.39 13.01
N THR A 104 8.87 -0.38 13.93
CA THR A 104 7.48 -0.04 13.60
C THR A 104 7.37 1.46 13.40
N GLU A 105 6.88 1.86 12.23
CA GLU A 105 6.57 3.23 11.88
C GLU A 105 5.05 3.45 11.94
N PHE A 106 4.61 4.71 11.95
CA PHE A 106 3.20 5.08 11.91
C PHE A 106 2.90 5.99 10.73
N GLY A 107 1.82 5.71 10.02
CA GLY A 107 1.41 6.40 8.81
C GLY A 107 0.10 7.16 8.99
N PHE A 108 0.11 8.46 8.69
CA PHE A 108 -1.08 9.31 8.75
C PHE A 108 -1.26 10.12 7.47
N ARG A 109 -2.51 10.47 7.16
CA ARG A 109 -2.84 11.43 6.12
C ARG A 109 -3.63 12.57 6.73
N ALA A 110 -3.17 13.79 6.48
CA ALA A 110 -3.94 14.99 6.71
C ALA A 110 -4.35 15.62 5.39
N ASP A 111 -5.64 15.96 5.23
CA ASP A 111 -6.16 16.57 4.01
C ASP A 111 -6.77 17.93 4.33
N THR A 112 -6.35 18.95 3.59
CA THR A 112 -7.08 20.23 3.47
C THR A 112 -8.01 20.15 2.25
N GLU A 113 -8.56 21.29 1.83
CA GLU A 113 -9.38 21.36 0.61
C GLU A 113 -8.59 20.89 -0.63
N LYS A 114 -7.35 21.37 -0.79
CA LYS A 114 -6.56 21.17 -2.03
C LYS A 114 -5.33 20.29 -1.87
N TYR A 115 -4.82 20.11 -0.65
CA TYR A 115 -3.54 19.45 -0.42
C TYR A 115 -3.68 18.24 0.49
N ALA A 116 -2.87 17.22 0.17
CA ALA A 116 -2.73 16.02 0.98
C ALA A 116 -1.32 15.99 1.59
N PHE A 117 -1.27 15.77 2.89
CA PHE A 117 -0.07 15.68 3.72
C PHE A 117 0.06 14.25 4.21
N VAL A 118 0.95 13.49 3.58
CA VAL A 118 1.17 12.07 3.86
C VAL A 118 2.37 11.93 4.79
N LEU A 119 2.09 11.61 6.06
CA LEU A 119 3.07 11.52 7.13
C LEU A 119 3.54 10.08 7.35
N ARG A 120 4.85 9.92 7.51
CA ARG A 120 5.48 8.74 8.10
C ARG A 120 6.27 9.15 9.33
N CYS A 121 5.95 8.51 10.44
CA CYS A 121 6.48 8.77 11.76
C CYS A 121 7.35 7.60 12.21
N ASN A 122 8.63 7.89 12.51
CA ASN A 122 9.61 6.94 13.02
C ASN A 122 9.94 7.30 14.48
N PRO A 123 9.55 6.49 15.47
CA PRO A 123 9.76 6.79 16.88
C PRO A 123 11.20 6.56 17.37
N THR A 124 12.14 6.22 16.49
CA THR A 124 13.51 5.85 16.88
C THR A 124 14.33 7.05 17.31
N ARG A 125 15.01 6.94 18.46
CA ARG A 125 15.94 7.97 18.94
C ARG A 125 17.18 8.04 18.05
N GLY A 126 17.53 9.24 17.61
CA GLY A 126 18.73 9.49 16.78
C GLY A 126 18.49 9.38 15.27
N ASP A 127 17.27 9.12 14.83
CA ASP A 127 16.86 9.20 13.42
C ASP A 127 15.92 10.40 13.20
N TYR A 128 15.63 10.70 11.94
CA TYR A 128 14.55 11.59 11.56
C TYR A 128 13.21 10.98 11.97
N ASN A 129 12.50 11.69 12.84
CA ASN A 129 11.30 11.16 13.45
C ASN A 129 10.05 11.32 12.59
N PHE A 130 10.02 12.22 11.61
CA PHE A 130 8.92 12.27 10.67
C PHE A 130 9.31 12.79 9.29
N TYR A 131 8.51 12.36 8.32
CA TYR A 131 8.49 12.84 6.94
C TYR A 131 7.03 13.18 6.62
N CYS A 132 6.77 14.39 6.15
CA CYS A 132 5.48 14.84 5.66
C CYS A 132 5.61 15.14 4.17
N LEU A 133 5.17 14.21 3.32
CA LEU A 133 5.19 14.38 1.88
C LEU A 133 3.92 15.10 1.44
N CYS A 134 4.09 16.16 0.66
CA CYS A 134 3.02 17.07 0.30
C CYS A 134 2.62 16.90 -1.16
N TYR A 135 1.33 16.79 -1.42
CA TYR A 135 0.77 16.52 -2.74
C TYR A 135 -0.39 17.45 -3.04
N VAL A 136 -0.64 17.69 -4.33
CA VAL A 136 -1.95 18.15 -4.80
C VAL A 136 -2.94 17.00 -4.60
N LYS A 137 -3.92 17.18 -3.72
CA LYS A 137 -4.81 16.12 -3.22
C LYS A 137 -5.53 15.39 -4.35
N GLU A 138 -6.16 16.14 -5.25
CA GLU A 138 -6.91 15.60 -6.39
C GLU A 138 -6.05 14.68 -7.27
N TRP A 139 -4.79 15.05 -7.49
CA TRP A 139 -3.88 14.30 -8.37
C TRP A 139 -3.39 13.03 -7.69
N LEU A 140 -3.05 13.11 -6.39
CA LEU A 140 -2.70 11.94 -5.60
C LEU A 140 -3.86 10.95 -5.53
N ASP A 141 -5.07 11.43 -5.23
CA ASP A 141 -6.26 10.58 -5.09
C ASP A 141 -6.61 9.90 -6.40
N LYS A 142 -6.62 10.64 -7.51
CA LYS A 142 -6.84 10.09 -8.84
C LYS A 142 -5.81 9.01 -9.18
N HIS A 143 -4.52 9.28 -8.94
CA HIS A 143 -3.47 8.33 -9.23
C HIS A 143 -3.59 7.05 -8.38
N ILE A 144 -3.91 7.17 -7.10
CA ILE A 144 -4.15 6.02 -6.21
C ILE A 144 -5.34 5.19 -6.69
N GLU A 145 -6.44 5.85 -7.10
CA GLU A 145 -7.61 5.16 -7.65
C GLU A 145 -7.26 4.36 -8.91
N GLU A 146 -6.52 4.98 -9.84
CA GLU A 146 -6.07 4.33 -11.07
C GLU A 146 -5.09 3.17 -10.79
N ALA A 147 -4.13 3.37 -9.89
CA ALA A 147 -3.17 2.35 -9.48
C ALA A 147 -3.81 1.14 -8.78
N ASN A 148 -4.98 1.32 -8.15
CA ASN A 148 -5.76 0.23 -7.55
C ASN A 148 -6.42 -0.70 -8.58
N ARG A 149 -6.36 -0.37 -9.89
CA ARG A 149 -6.83 -1.23 -10.99
C ARG A 149 -5.78 -2.23 -11.48
N ASP A 150 -4.68 -2.35 -10.73
CA ASP A 150 -3.55 -3.24 -10.94
C ASP A 150 -2.73 -2.92 -12.20
N ILE A 151 -1.43 -3.24 -12.12
CA ILE A 151 -0.48 -3.10 -13.21
C ILE A 151 -0.69 -4.28 -14.17
N ARG A 152 -0.98 -3.98 -15.43
CA ARG A 152 -1.17 -4.98 -16.48
C ARG A 152 0.15 -5.38 -17.11
N PHE A 153 0.37 -6.69 -17.23
CA PHE A 153 1.47 -7.28 -17.98
C PHE A 153 0.91 -8.07 -19.17
N ILE A 154 1.50 -7.84 -20.35
CA ILE A 154 1.09 -8.43 -21.64
C ILE A 154 2.25 -9.20 -22.24
N ASP A 155 2.02 -10.08 -23.21
CA ASP A 155 3.08 -10.56 -24.12
C ASP A 155 3.32 -9.57 -25.28
N SER A 156 4.30 -9.87 -26.14
CA SER A 156 4.64 -9.07 -27.32
C SER A 156 3.52 -9.01 -28.38
N HIS A 157 2.53 -9.90 -28.29
CA HIS A 157 1.34 -9.94 -29.14
C HIS A 157 0.14 -9.20 -28.51
N TYR A 158 0.40 -8.41 -27.47
CA TYR A 158 -0.59 -7.59 -26.76
C TYR A 158 -1.63 -8.38 -25.94
N LYS A 159 -1.45 -9.69 -25.79
CA LYS A 159 -2.33 -10.52 -24.97
C LYS A 159 -1.99 -10.30 -23.50
N GLU A 160 -3.00 -10.00 -22.69
CA GLU A 160 -2.84 -9.91 -21.24
C GLU A 160 -2.43 -11.26 -20.65
N LEU A 161 -1.33 -11.25 -19.90
CA LEU A 161 -0.81 -12.42 -19.20
C LEU A 161 -1.34 -12.46 -17.77
N PHE A 162 -1.19 -11.35 -17.05
CA PHE A 162 -1.63 -11.21 -15.66
C PHE A 162 -1.66 -9.74 -15.25
N ARG A 163 -2.18 -9.51 -14.04
CA ARG A 163 -2.14 -8.22 -13.33
C ARG A 163 -1.54 -8.38 -11.94
N ILE A 164 -0.86 -7.36 -11.45
CA ILE A 164 -0.38 -7.30 -10.06
C ILE A 164 -0.77 -5.99 -9.38
N PRO A 165 -1.05 -5.99 -8.08
CA PRO A 165 -1.27 -4.75 -7.34
C PRO A 165 -0.06 -3.79 -7.42
N ASP A 166 -0.32 -2.48 -7.46
CA ASP A 166 0.76 -1.48 -7.50
C ASP A 166 1.68 -1.58 -6.27
N GLY A 167 2.99 -1.69 -6.49
CA GLY A 167 4.01 -1.91 -5.46
C GLY A 167 4.45 -3.36 -5.31
N GLU A 168 3.74 -4.33 -5.91
CA GLU A 168 4.14 -5.73 -5.91
C GLU A 168 5.31 -6.01 -6.87
N ARG A 169 5.80 -7.26 -6.84
CA ARG A 169 6.98 -7.67 -7.60
C ARG A 169 6.62 -8.68 -8.67
N ILE A 170 7.32 -8.59 -9.80
CA ILE A 170 7.42 -9.69 -10.76
C ILE A 170 8.73 -10.44 -10.57
N ILE A 171 8.77 -11.68 -11.04
CA ILE A 171 10.00 -12.44 -11.26
C ILE A 171 10.21 -12.58 -12.77
N VAL A 172 11.42 -12.25 -13.24
CA VAL A 172 11.86 -12.44 -14.62
C VAL A 172 12.82 -13.62 -14.64
N THR A 173 12.59 -14.57 -15.52
CA THR A 173 13.44 -15.75 -15.74
C THR A 173 14.10 -15.62 -17.11
N ASP A 174 15.43 -15.64 -17.16
CA ASP A 174 16.18 -15.59 -18.42
C ASP A 174 16.24 -16.95 -19.14
N ARG A 175 16.91 -16.98 -20.30
CA ARG A 175 17.08 -18.18 -21.14
C ARG A 175 17.81 -19.32 -20.43
N ASP A 176 18.68 -18.99 -19.48
CA ASP A 176 19.48 -19.94 -18.74
C ASP A 176 18.76 -20.42 -17.46
N GLY A 177 17.52 -19.94 -17.24
CA GLY A 177 16.70 -20.26 -16.08
C GLY A 177 17.04 -19.47 -14.83
N LYS A 178 17.93 -18.47 -14.91
CA LYS A 178 18.25 -17.59 -13.79
C LYS A 178 17.11 -16.61 -13.60
N THR A 179 16.78 -16.37 -12.34
CA THR A 179 15.67 -15.50 -11.96
C THR A 179 16.11 -14.24 -11.25
N GLU A 180 15.38 -13.15 -11.47
CA GLU A 180 15.54 -11.89 -10.74
C GLU A 180 14.17 -11.27 -10.45
N SER A 181 14.01 -10.66 -9.27
CA SER A 181 12.75 -10.04 -8.88
C SER A 181 12.81 -8.52 -8.98
N TYR A 182 11.75 -7.92 -9.54
CA TYR A 182 11.67 -6.48 -9.76
C TYR A 182 10.41 -5.92 -9.11
N PRO A 183 10.52 -4.87 -8.27
CA PRO A 183 9.34 -4.13 -7.82
C PRO A 183 8.72 -3.39 -9.00
N CYS A 184 7.40 -3.28 -9.01
CA CYS A 184 6.66 -2.63 -10.07
C CYS A 184 5.80 -1.49 -9.54
N ARG A 185 5.79 -0.36 -10.26
CA ARG A 185 4.93 0.78 -9.95
C ARG A 185 4.06 1.18 -11.12
N TYR A 186 2.78 1.39 -10.85
CA TYR A 186 1.81 1.91 -11.80
C TYR A 186 2.15 3.35 -12.17
N ILE A 187 2.15 3.67 -13.46
CA ILE A 187 2.28 5.06 -13.93
C ILE A 187 1.00 5.51 -14.61
N ASP A 188 0.56 4.74 -15.62
CA ASP A 188 -0.73 4.87 -16.29
C ASP A 188 -1.10 3.53 -16.96
N ASN A 189 -2.14 3.51 -17.80
CA ASN A 189 -2.62 2.29 -18.44
C ASN A 189 -1.65 1.65 -19.45
N TYR A 190 -0.62 2.38 -19.87
CA TYR A 190 0.35 1.98 -20.88
C TYR A 190 1.80 2.04 -20.38
N HIS A 191 2.05 2.66 -19.23
CA HIS A 191 3.37 2.78 -18.64
C HIS A 191 3.46 2.16 -17.24
N THR A 192 4.58 1.50 -16.99
CA THR A 192 4.90 0.91 -15.69
C THR A 192 6.38 1.08 -15.39
N GLU A 193 6.72 1.23 -14.12
CA GLU A 193 8.11 1.09 -13.69
C GLU A 193 8.36 -0.36 -13.33
N VAL A 194 9.44 -0.93 -13.87
CA VAL A 194 9.96 -2.26 -13.48
C VAL A 194 11.37 -2.06 -12.94
N GLY A 195 11.55 -2.28 -11.64
CA GLY A 195 12.77 -1.91 -10.94
C GLY A 195 12.91 -0.39 -10.83
N ARG A 196 13.90 0.16 -11.55
CA ARG A 196 14.16 1.62 -11.61
C ARG A 196 13.89 2.21 -12.98
N ASN A 197 13.38 1.41 -13.91
CA ASN A 197 13.21 1.78 -15.30
C ASN A 197 11.74 1.94 -15.63
N LEU A 198 11.41 3.03 -16.31
CA LEU A 198 10.09 3.27 -16.90
C LEU A 198 10.00 2.55 -18.26
N PHE A 199 8.89 1.86 -18.50
CA PHE A 199 8.60 1.20 -19.77
C PHE A 199 7.21 1.53 -20.25
N HIS A 200 7.06 1.63 -21.57
CA HIS A 200 5.77 1.31 -22.19
C HIS A 200 5.53 -0.22 -22.09
N ILE A 201 4.31 -0.68 -21.83
CA ILE A 201 4.02 -2.11 -21.62
C ILE A 201 4.43 -3.00 -22.81
N CYS A 202 4.29 -2.51 -24.06
CA CYS A 202 4.75 -3.22 -25.26
C CYS A 202 6.28 -3.28 -25.33
N GLU A 203 6.97 -2.18 -25.01
CA GLU A 203 8.43 -2.13 -25.03
C GLU A 203 9.02 -3.13 -24.05
N PHE A 204 8.44 -3.23 -22.84
CA PHE A 204 8.84 -4.23 -21.86
C PHE A 204 8.65 -5.64 -22.42
N ALA A 205 7.46 -5.96 -22.96
CA ALA A 205 7.15 -7.28 -23.48
C ALA A 205 8.05 -7.69 -24.66
N GLU A 206 8.28 -6.79 -25.62
CA GLU A 206 9.17 -7.00 -26.76
C GLU A 206 10.62 -7.24 -26.31
N ARG A 207 11.12 -6.47 -25.33
CA ARG A 207 12.46 -6.68 -24.77
C ARG A 207 12.60 -8.03 -24.09
N MET A 208 11.58 -8.46 -23.35
CA MET A 208 11.59 -9.77 -22.70
C MET A 208 11.60 -10.90 -23.74
N GLU A 209 10.78 -10.84 -24.78
CA GLU A 209 10.78 -11.83 -25.86
C GLU A 209 12.11 -11.85 -26.63
N GLN A 210 12.65 -10.69 -27.01
CA GLN A 210 13.96 -10.57 -27.67
C GLN A 210 15.10 -11.11 -26.81
N GLY A 211 15.01 -10.95 -25.49
CA GLY A 211 15.90 -11.55 -24.51
C GLY A 211 15.65 -13.03 -24.24
N GLY A 212 14.56 -13.61 -24.76
CA GLY A 212 14.05 -14.95 -24.44
C GLY A 212 13.78 -15.15 -22.95
N CYS A 213 13.36 -14.08 -22.28
CA CYS A 213 12.96 -14.07 -20.89
C CYS A 213 11.45 -14.31 -20.77
N THR A 214 11.03 -14.89 -19.65
CA THR A 214 9.63 -14.96 -19.23
C THR A 214 9.43 -14.20 -17.94
N TYR A 215 8.20 -13.80 -17.62
CA TYR A 215 7.89 -13.14 -16.37
C TYR A 215 6.55 -13.55 -15.82
N ALA A 216 6.45 -13.54 -14.50
CA ALA A 216 5.27 -13.89 -13.73
C ALA A 216 5.20 -13.03 -12.45
N PRO A 217 4.04 -12.95 -11.78
CA PRO A 217 3.98 -12.44 -10.41
C PRO A 217 4.95 -13.20 -9.51
N MET A 218 5.68 -12.51 -8.63
CA MET A 218 6.57 -13.16 -7.66
C MET A 218 5.79 -14.00 -6.64
N GLU A 219 4.58 -13.57 -6.29
CA GLU A 219 3.61 -14.30 -5.49
C GLU A 219 2.24 -14.23 -6.19
N PRO A 220 1.35 -15.22 -5.98
CA PRO A 220 -0.02 -15.12 -6.46
C PRO A 220 -0.66 -13.81 -5.96
N PRO A 221 -1.11 -12.92 -6.86
CA PRO A 221 -1.62 -11.62 -6.44
C PRO A 221 -2.90 -11.80 -5.64
N LEU A 222 -3.10 -10.98 -4.60
CA LEU A 222 -4.39 -10.94 -3.92
C LEU A 222 -5.46 -10.43 -4.89
N PRO A 223 -6.61 -11.10 -5.01
CA PRO A 223 -7.69 -10.66 -5.89
C PRO A 223 -8.27 -9.33 -5.37
N PRO A 224 -8.86 -8.48 -6.22
CA PRO A 224 -9.49 -7.24 -5.78
C PRO A 224 -10.57 -7.45 -4.70
N MET A 225 -11.23 -8.60 -4.74
CA MET A 225 -12.20 -9.04 -3.75
C MET A 225 -12.27 -10.58 -3.69
N CYS A 226 -12.75 -11.14 -2.59
CA CYS A 226 -13.19 -12.54 -2.50
C CYS A 226 -14.43 -12.67 -1.60
N TYR A 227 -15.06 -13.84 -1.63
CA TYR A 227 -16.00 -14.27 -0.60
C TYR A 227 -15.31 -15.19 0.41
N SER A 228 -15.74 -15.15 1.66
CA SER A 228 -15.26 -16.05 2.72
C SER A 228 -16.41 -16.41 3.67
N ILE A 229 -16.17 -17.31 4.61
CA ILE A 229 -17.05 -17.56 5.74
C ILE A 229 -16.55 -16.81 6.97
N LEU A 230 -17.45 -16.10 7.66
CA LEU A 230 -17.12 -15.49 8.95
C LEU A 230 -16.90 -16.60 10.01
N PRO A 231 -15.72 -16.69 10.66
CA PRO A 231 -15.43 -17.81 11.56
C PRO A 231 -16.38 -17.92 12.75
N SER A 232 -16.90 -16.79 13.25
CA SER A 232 -17.77 -16.74 14.42
C SER A 232 -19.22 -17.18 14.15
N THR A 233 -19.78 -16.81 12.99
CA THR A 233 -21.21 -17.03 12.69
C THR A 233 -21.46 -18.08 11.61
N GLY A 234 -20.49 -18.32 10.73
CA GLY A 234 -20.68 -19.18 9.56
C GLY A 234 -21.35 -18.49 8.37
N GLU A 235 -21.56 -17.17 8.43
CA GLU A 235 -22.18 -16.37 7.36
C GLU A 235 -21.21 -16.13 6.19
N VAL A 236 -21.77 -15.97 4.99
CA VAL A 236 -21.01 -15.57 3.80
C VAL A 236 -20.71 -14.09 3.87
N ILE A 237 -19.43 -13.75 3.76
CA ILE A 237 -18.92 -12.38 3.81
C ILE A 237 -18.15 -12.04 2.55
N GLN A 238 -18.22 -10.77 2.12
CA GLN A 238 -17.40 -10.24 1.04
C GLN A 238 -16.23 -9.46 1.63
N ILE A 239 -15.03 -9.72 1.11
CA ILE A 239 -13.80 -9.06 1.54
C ILE A 239 -13.24 -8.30 0.34
N ALA A 240 -13.02 -7.00 0.51
CA ALA A 240 -12.30 -6.18 -0.45
C ALA A 240 -10.81 -6.09 -0.06
N ARG A 241 -9.92 -6.21 -1.04
CA ARG A 241 -8.48 -6.18 -0.81
C ARG A 241 -8.08 -4.87 -0.13
N TRP A 242 -7.22 -4.97 0.88
CA TRP A 242 -6.69 -3.83 1.65
C TRP A 242 -7.71 -3.04 2.49
N GLN A 243 -8.97 -3.48 2.55
CA GLN A 243 -9.96 -2.93 3.46
C GLN A 243 -9.96 -3.70 4.78
N LYS A 244 -10.22 -3.00 5.88
CA LYS A 244 -10.39 -3.64 7.19
C LYS A 244 -11.80 -4.22 7.31
N GLY A 245 -11.90 -5.43 7.84
CA GLY A 245 -13.18 -6.10 8.03
C GLY A 245 -13.80 -6.59 6.72
N TYR A 246 -15.12 -6.63 6.69
CA TYR A 246 -15.87 -7.26 5.60
C TYR A 246 -17.23 -6.60 5.42
N THR A 247 -17.85 -6.87 4.28
CA THR A 247 -19.25 -6.54 4.01
C THR A 247 -20.09 -7.80 4.18
N ALA A 248 -21.15 -7.72 4.99
CA ALA A 248 -22.11 -8.81 5.11
C ALA A 248 -22.84 -9.00 3.78
N THR A 249 -23.09 -10.26 3.40
CA THR A 249 -23.85 -10.57 2.19
C THR A 249 -25.29 -10.94 2.53
N SER A 250 -26.18 -10.87 1.54
CA SER A 250 -27.55 -11.33 1.67
C SER A 250 -27.72 -12.84 1.46
N PHE A 251 -26.64 -13.59 1.18
CA PHE A 251 -26.69 -15.01 0.77
C PHE A 251 -26.70 -15.98 1.97
N ASN A 252 -27.16 -15.54 3.13
CA ASN A 252 -27.14 -16.30 4.38
C ASN A 252 -28.39 -17.17 4.54
N ASP A 253 -28.74 -17.90 3.48
CA ASP A 253 -30.02 -18.61 3.37
C ASP A 253 -29.96 -20.04 3.94
N GLY A 254 -28.81 -20.45 4.50
CA GLY A 254 -28.53 -21.85 4.76
C GLY A 254 -27.67 -22.15 5.97
N ASN A 255 -27.45 -23.45 6.18
CA ASN A 255 -26.49 -23.94 7.17
C ASN A 255 -25.04 -23.73 6.67
N ARG A 256 -24.05 -23.93 7.55
CA ARG A 256 -22.63 -23.68 7.22
C ARG A 256 -22.16 -24.36 5.93
N ALA A 257 -22.61 -25.59 5.65
CA ALA A 257 -22.18 -26.33 4.45
C ALA A 257 -22.73 -25.69 3.16
N GLU A 258 -23.97 -25.20 3.21
CA GLU A 258 -24.57 -24.48 2.08
C GLU A 258 -23.85 -23.15 1.83
N ASN A 259 -23.51 -22.41 2.90
CA ASN A 259 -22.76 -21.17 2.80
C ASN A 259 -21.36 -21.38 2.21
N GLU A 260 -20.65 -22.45 2.61
CA GLU A 260 -19.35 -22.82 2.02
C GLU A 260 -19.47 -23.11 0.52
N ALA A 261 -20.52 -23.82 0.10
CA ALA A 261 -20.77 -24.12 -1.32
C ALA A 261 -21.12 -22.87 -2.14
N ILE A 262 -21.92 -21.95 -1.58
CA ILE A 262 -22.24 -20.66 -2.19
C ILE A 262 -20.96 -19.84 -2.39
N LYS A 263 -20.16 -19.69 -1.33
CA LYS A 263 -18.89 -18.97 -1.37
C LYS A 263 -17.95 -19.56 -2.43
N ASP A 264 -17.78 -20.89 -2.45
CA ASP A 264 -16.91 -21.58 -3.41
C ASP A 264 -17.34 -21.31 -4.85
N LYS A 265 -18.64 -21.38 -5.14
CA LYS A 265 -19.19 -21.09 -6.47
C LYS A 265 -18.93 -19.65 -6.92
N PHE A 266 -18.98 -18.68 -6.01
CA PHE A 266 -18.67 -17.29 -6.34
C PHE A 266 -17.16 -17.08 -6.54
N ASN A 267 -16.32 -17.65 -5.68
CA ASN A 267 -14.87 -17.55 -5.79
C ASN A 267 -14.35 -18.23 -7.06
N GLU A 268 -14.92 -19.37 -7.48
CA GLU A 268 -14.58 -20.04 -8.74
C GLU A 268 -14.81 -19.12 -9.95
N LYS A 269 -15.96 -18.43 -10.01
CA LYS A 269 -16.26 -17.45 -11.07
C LYS A 269 -15.30 -16.27 -11.10
N LEU A 270 -14.72 -15.92 -9.96
CA LEU A 270 -13.75 -14.84 -9.81
C LEU A 270 -12.30 -15.32 -10.02
N GLY A 271 -12.08 -16.62 -10.21
CA GLY A 271 -10.73 -17.19 -10.29
C GLY A 271 -9.95 -17.13 -8.98
N VAL A 272 -10.64 -17.07 -7.83
CA VAL A 272 -10.02 -16.98 -6.52
C VAL A 272 -9.70 -18.38 -6.00
N SER A 273 -8.42 -18.63 -5.75
CA SER A 273 -7.96 -19.87 -5.11
C SER A 273 -8.25 -19.89 -3.60
N LYS A 274 -8.28 -21.08 -3.01
CA LYS A 274 -8.44 -21.26 -1.55
C LYS A 274 -7.34 -20.55 -0.75
N ALA A 275 -6.11 -20.56 -1.26
CA ALA A 275 -4.99 -19.85 -0.66
C ALA A 275 -5.20 -18.32 -0.67
N GLN A 276 -5.69 -17.76 -1.78
CA GLN A 276 -6.03 -16.34 -1.86
C GLN A 276 -7.20 -15.97 -0.95
N GLU A 277 -8.25 -16.80 -0.88
CA GLU A 277 -9.39 -16.61 0.04
C GLU A 277 -8.91 -16.49 1.50
N GLN A 278 -8.07 -17.41 1.95
CA GLN A 278 -7.60 -17.43 3.33
C GLN A 278 -6.64 -16.28 3.63
N ALA A 279 -5.80 -15.91 2.66
CA ALA A 279 -4.96 -14.73 2.77
C ALA A 279 -5.78 -13.42 2.85
N MET A 280 -6.84 -13.30 2.05
CA MET A 280 -7.78 -12.18 2.11
C MET A 280 -8.49 -12.11 3.46
N LEU A 281 -8.95 -13.25 3.99
CA LEU A 281 -9.57 -13.35 5.32
C LEU A 281 -8.60 -12.94 6.44
N ALA A 282 -7.38 -13.43 6.42
CA ALA A 282 -6.38 -13.03 7.41
C ALA A 282 -6.02 -11.54 7.32
N GLY A 283 -5.87 -11.02 6.09
CA GLY A 283 -5.59 -9.60 5.86
C GLY A 283 -6.68 -8.68 6.41
N SER A 284 -7.95 -9.05 6.20
CA SER A 284 -9.09 -8.24 6.60
C SER A 284 -9.41 -8.30 8.10
N MET A 285 -9.14 -9.44 8.74
CA MET A 285 -9.42 -9.67 10.16
C MET A 285 -8.25 -9.30 11.09
N ILE A 286 -7.01 -9.43 10.61
CA ILE A 286 -5.80 -9.20 11.38
C ILE A 286 -5.12 -7.94 10.88
N ARG A 287 -4.30 -8.05 9.83
CA ARG A 287 -3.64 -6.96 9.10
C ARG A 287 -3.09 -7.46 7.76
N TRP A 288 -3.10 -6.59 6.76
CA TRP A 288 -2.61 -6.87 5.41
C TRP A 288 -1.08 -7.00 5.28
N ASP A 289 -0.31 -6.52 6.26
CA ASP A 289 1.15 -6.67 6.30
C ASP A 289 1.61 -7.99 6.94
N SER A 290 0.69 -8.76 7.52
CA SER A 290 0.99 -10.01 8.19
C SER A 290 1.40 -11.10 7.20
N ILE A 291 2.23 -12.05 7.65
CA ILE A 291 2.59 -13.23 6.84
C ILE A 291 1.33 -14.01 6.45
N ALA A 292 0.34 -14.10 7.34
CA ALA A 292 -0.94 -14.76 7.08
C ALA A 292 -1.74 -14.08 5.95
N ALA A 293 -1.51 -12.80 5.64
CA ALA A 293 -2.16 -12.14 4.51
C ALA A 293 -1.52 -12.46 3.14
N LYS A 294 -0.62 -13.44 3.08
CA LYS A 294 0.06 -13.86 1.84
C LYS A 294 -0.46 -15.22 1.36
N PRO A 295 -0.88 -15.36 0.09
CA PRO A 295 -1.37 -16.64 -0.43
C PRO A 295 -0.39 -17.81 -0.25
N LYS A 296 0.91 -17.55 -0.35
CA LYS A 296 1.96 -18.57 -0.14
C LYS A 296 2.02 -19.17 1.27
N SER A 297 1.32 -18.58 2.24
CA SER A 297 1.21 -19.12 3.60
C SER A 297 0.18 -20.25 3.70
N TYR A 298 -0.49 -20.61 2.61
CA TYR A 298 -1.51 -21.63 2.55
C TYR A 298 -1.23 -22.63 1.43
N ASP A 299 -1.64 -23.88 1.64
CA ASP A 299 -1.62 -24.91 0.59
C ASP A 299 -2.77 -24.73 -0.42
N GLU A 300 -2.83 -25.60 -1.42
CA GLU A 300 -3.88 -25.60 -2.45
C GLU A 300 -5.32 -25.71 -1.90
N ASN A 301 -5.47 -26.25 -0.67
CA ASN A 301 -6.74 -26.40 0.03
C ASN A 301 -7.02 -25.24 1.00
N GLY A 302 -6.15 -24.23 1.05
CA GLY A 302 -6.27 -23.09 1.96
C GLY A 302 -5.84 -23.40 3.40
N LYS A 303 -5.14 -24.51 3.66
CA LYS A 303 -4.67 -24.80 5.03
C LYS A 303 -3.33 -24.10 5.28
N PRO A 304 -3.14 -23.49 6.48
CA PRO A 304 -1.87 -22.84 6.82
C PRO A 304 -0.69 -23.81 6.69
N ILE A 305 0.32 -23.41 5.94
CA ILE A 305 1.60 -24.12 5.85
C ILE A 305 2.39 -23.76 7.10
N LYS A 306 2.65 -24.75 7.96
CA LYS A 306 3.54 -24.56 9.11
C LYS A 306 4.91 -24.11 8.59
N PRO A 307 5.53 -23.07 9.16
CA PRO A 307 6.90 -22.74 8.80
C PRO A 307 7.78 -23.95 9.12
N LYS A 308 8.19 -24.70 8.10
CA LYS A 308 9.46 -25.43 8.17
C LYS A 308 10.53 -24.38 7.98
N ASP A 309 11.51 -24.36 8.87
CA ASP A 309 12.74 -23.56 8.83
C ASP A 309 12.95 -22.88 7.47
N TYR A 310 12.58 -21.60 7.37
CA TYR A 310 13.00 -20.72 6.27
C TYR A 310 14.48 -20.37 6.50
N GLU A 311 15.33 -21.40 6.53
CA GLU A 311 16.77 -21.29 6.42
C GLU A 311 17.18 -21.98 5.11
N ARG A 312 17.37 -21.16 4.07
CA ARG A 312 18.62 -21.06 3.28
C ARG A 312 18.47 -20.03 2.17
#